data_AF-A0A1V5Y662-F1
#
_entry.id   AF-A0A1V5Y662-F1
#
_cell.length_a   1.000
_cell.length_b   1.000
_cell.length_c   1.000
_cell.angle_alpha   90.00
_cell.angle_beta   90.00
_cell.angle_gamma   90.00
#
_symmetry.space_group_name_H-M   'P 1'
#
loop_
_entity.id
_entity.type
_entity.pdbx_description
1 polymer ?
#
loop_
_entity_poly.entity_id
_entity_poly.type
_entity_poly.pdbx_seq_one_letter_code
_entity_poly.pdbx_strand_id
1 'polypeptide(L)'
;MADNIEKKRCKLGNTRYCELLNMGSCENCAMASGNDETLNETMSDIDTILELMPEDGISDLFESEKCLLCEGPQNERTCYAMTDLGNPNPRHSRRNFLGMKVPLKFGSIIPVQIASCGRCRRNYRTVEYLPVALSILISAAALIFLSILEVSQSLSKIHPIMPFAVFVFFVLVGMGTGRLVRAALIKKLGAVTKFNIFSIPKLGFMREKGWDAIQPNEPVSRLIFGNKRLSRGIFTGVMREKPESGDDIPKNV
;
A
#
# COMPACT_ATOMS: atom_id res chain seq x y z
N MET A 1 17.50 3.61 -39.98
CA MET A 1 16.21 2.97 -40.35
C MET A 1 15.55 2.19 -39.21
N ALA A 2 16.28 1.68 -38.21
CA ALA A 2 15.67 1.03 -37.03
C ALA A 2 14.91 2.01 -36.10
N ASP A 3 15.39 3.23 -35.99
CA ASP A 3 14.87 4.29 -35.09
C ASP A 3 13.46 4.81 -35.44
N ASN A 4 13.02 4.59 -36.70
CA ASN A 4 11.73 5.08 -37.19
C ASN A 4 10.60 4.02 -37.12
N ILE A 5 10.94 2.77 -36.80
CA ILE A 5 9.96 1.67 -36.60
C ILE A 5 9.54 1.59 -35.13
N GLU A 6 10.43 1.92 -34.19
CA GLU A 6 10.08 2.02 -32.76
C GLU A 6 9.09 3.15 -32.46
N LYS A 7 9.23 4.31 -33.12
CA LYS A 7 8.30 5.45 -33.00
C LYS A 7 6.85 5.11 -33.36
N LYS A 8 6.61 4.09 -34.20
CA LYS A 8 5.25 3.64 -34.56
C LYS A 8 4.58 2.73 -33.52
N ARG A 9 5.32 2.22 -32.51
CA ARG A 9 4.77 1.29 -31.50
C ARG A 9 4.45 1.94 -30.16
N CYS A 10 4.84 3.19 -29.92
CA CYS A 10 4.70 3.81 -28.61
C CYS A 10 4.06 5.20 -28.69
N LYS A 11 2.73 5.23 -28.72
CA LYS A 11 1.93 6.47 -28.86
C LYS A 11 2.19 7.50 -27.75
N LEU A 12 2.59 7.04 -26.56
CA LEU A 12 2.92 7.90 -25.42
C LEU A 12 4.41 8.27 -25.33
N GLY A 13 5.26 7.78 -26.24
CA GLY A 13 6.70 8.03 -26.19
C GLY A 13 7.02 9.53 -26.16
N ASN A 14 7.96 9.93 -25.30
CA ASN A 14 8.37 11.33 -25.08
C ASN A 14 7.25 12.29 -24.62
N THR A 15 6.18 11.76 -24.03
CA THR A 15 5.14 12.57 -23.37
C THR A 15 5.29 12.51 -21.85
N ARG A 16 4.75 13.53 -21.15
CA ARG A 16 4.64 13.55 -19.69
C ARG A 16 3.93 12.29 -19.15
N TYR A 17 2.98 11.73 -19.88
CA TYR A 17 2.27 10.50 -19.49
C TYR A 17 3.21 9.30 -19.43
N CYS A 18 4.16 9.17 -20.36
CA CYS A 18 5.14 8.08 -20.33
C CYS A 18 6.10 8.20 -19.15
N GLU A 19 6.53 9.43 -18.82
CA GLU A 19 7.36 9.70 -17.64
C GLU A 19 6.61 9.37 -16.35
N LEU A 20 5.34 9.76 -16.24
CA LEU A 20 4.48 9.45 -15.09
C LEU A 20 4.29 7.95 -14.88
N LEU A 21 4.02 7.22 -15.97
CA LEU A 21 3.84 5.75 -15.93
C LEU A 21 5.15 5.02 -15.64
N ASN A 22 6.29 5.63 -15.96
CA ASN A 22 7.64 5.13 -15.65
C ASN A 22 7.84 3.64 -16.04
N MET A 23 7.39 3.23 -17.23
CA MET A 23 7.38 1.81 -17.62
C MET A 23 8.76 1.27 -18.06
N GLY A 24 9.74 2.15 -18.23
CA GLY A 24 11.11 1.83 -18.64
C GLY A 24 11.28 1.47 -20.11
N SER A 25 10.31 0.77 -20.71
CA SER A 25 10.23 0.56 -22.16
C SER A 25 8.79 0.43 -22.63
N CYS A 26 8.56 0.70 -23.91
CA CYS A 26 7.23 0.66 -24.51
C CYS A 26 6.64 -0.76 -24.59
N GLU A 27 7.47 -1.81 -24.64
CA GLU A 27 7.01 -3.20 -24.59
C GLU A 27 6.33 -3.55 -23.26
N ASN A 28 6.73 -2.88 -22.18
CA ASN A 28 6.12 -3.07 -20.87
C ASN A 28 4.87 -2.19 -20.68
N CYS A 29 4.60 -1.26 -21.59
CA CYS A 29 3.50 -0.31 -21.46
C CYS A 29 2.18 -0.96 -21.89
N ALA A 30 1.27 -1.14 -20.94
CA ALA A 30 -0.08 -1.67 -21.21
C ALA A 30 -0.85 -0.83 -22.24
N MET A 31 -0.48 0.44 -22.41
CA MET A 31 -1.10 1.38 -23.36
C MET A 31 -0.51 1.30 -24.78
N ALA A 32 0.56 0.52 -25.01
CA ALA A 32 1.21 0.44 -26.31
C ALA A 32 0.33 -0.17 -27.42
N SER A 33 -0.62 -1.04 -27.05
CA SER A 33 -1.52 -1.76 -27.98
C SER A 33 -2.96 -1.23 -27.99
N GLY A 34 -3.26 -0.14 -27.26
CA GLY A 34 -4.61 0.44 -27.19
C GLY A 34 -5.04 1.17 -28.47
N ASN A 35 -6.36 1.17 -28.74
CA ASN A 35 -6.96 2.06 -29.74
C ASN A 35 -6.91 3.52 -29.26
N ASP A 36 -7.10 4.48 -30.18
CA ASP A 36 -6.95 5.91 -29.85
C ASP A 36 -7.99 6.41 -28.83
N GLU A 37 -9.18 5.81 -28.82
CA GLU A 37 -10.24 6.11 -27.86
C GLU A 37 -9.82 5.75 -26.42
N THR A 38 -9.39 4.51 -26.19
CA THR A 38 -8.91 4.05 -24.86
C THR A 38 -7.68 4.86 -24.41
N LEU A 39 -6.82 5.24 -25.36
CA LEU A 39 -5.66 6.08 -25.07
C LEU A 39 -6.07 7.46 -24.56
N ASN A 40 -7.01 8.13 -25.26
CA ASN A 40 -7.52 9.44 -24.88
C ASN A 40 -8.28 9.41 -23.54
N GLU A 41 -9.10 8.38 -23.31
CA GLU A 41 -9.77 8.17 -22.02
C GLU A 41 -8.76 8.02 -20.88
N THR A 42 -7.72 7.20 -21.09
CA THR A 42 -6.68 6.99 -20.07
C THR A 42 -5.88 8.26 -19.80
N MET A 43 -5.59 9.07 -20.83
CA MET A 43 -4.92 10.36 -20.63
C MET A 43 -5.79 11.32 -19.82
N SER A 44 -7.10 11.40 -20.12
CA SER A 44 -8.06 12.19 -19.33
C SER A 44 -8.16 11.72 -17.88
N ASP A 45 -8.11 10.40 -17.67
CA ASP A 45 -8.08 9.80 -16.33
C ASP A 45 -6.80 10.18 -15.57
N ILE A 46 -5.64 10.14 -16.24
CA ILE A 46 -4.36 10.57 -15.67
C ILE A 46 -4.40 12.06 -15.30
N ASP A 47 -4.96 12.92 -16.15
CA ASP A 47 -5.11 14.34 -15.87
C ASP A 47 -5.98 14.58 -14.63
N THR A 48 -7.10 13.87 -14.52
CA THR A 48 -7.96 13.89 -13.34
C THR A 48 -7.19 13.46 -12.08
N ILE A 49 -6.35 12.43 -12.20
CA ILE A 49 -5.51 11.97 -11.09
C ILE A 49 -4.47 13.05 -10.72
N LEU A 50 -3.83 13.69 -11.69
CA LEU A 50 -2.83 14.74 -11.45
C LEU A 50 -3.40 15.93 -10.68
N GLU A 51 -4.65 16.33 -10.95
CA GLU A 51 -5.35 17.39 -10.20
C GLU A 51 -5.57 17.05 -8.71
N LEU A 52 -5.56 15.75 -8.38
CA LEU A 52 -5.75 15.25 -7.02
C LEU A 52 -4.43 15.01 -6.28
N MET A 53 -3.29 15.20 -6.95
CA MET A 53 -1.97 14.97 -6.39
C MET A 53 -1.35 16.27 -5.87
N PRO A 54 -0.37 16.19 -4.95
CA PRO A 54 0.47 17.34 -4.63
C PRO A 54 1.16 17.89 -5.88
N GLU A 55 1.31 19.21 -5.98
CA GLU A 55 1.92 19.87 -7.16
C GLU A 55 3.36 19.41 -7.42
N ASP A 56 4.12 19.19 -6.35
CA ASP A 56 5.49 18.67 -6.34
C ASP A 56 5.56 17.13 -6.44
N GLY A 57 4.41 16.46 -6.61
CA GLY A 57 4.30 15.02 -6.65
C GLY A 57 4.62 14.35 -5.31
N ILE A 58 5.02 13.07 -5.38
CA ILE A 58 5.25 12.22 -4.19
C ILE A 58 6.63 11.55 -4.19
N SER A 59 7.56 12.00 -5.04
CA SER A 59 8.86 11.33 -5.18
C SER A 59 9.74 11.46 -3.94
N ASP A 60 9.67 12.59 -3.27
CA ASP A 60 10.33 12.86 -1.98
C ASP A 60 10.05 11.78 -0.92
N LEU A 61 8.86 11.16 -0.95
CA LEU A 61 8.51 10.07 -0.04
C LEU A 61 9.46 8.89 -0.17
N PHE A 62 9.95 8.57 -1.36
CA PHE A 62 10.87 7.46 -1.59
C PHE A 62 12.31 7.90 -1.88
N GLU A 63 12.55 9.14 -2.28
CA GLU A 63 13.90 9.66 -2.51
C GLU A 63 14.63 10.03 -1.23
N SER A 64 13.89 10.33 -0.15
CA SER A 64 14.48 10.65 1.15
C SER A 64 15.53 9.63 1.59
N GLU A 65 16.73 10.13 1.93
CA GLU A 65 17.78 9.33 2.57
C GLU A 65 17.42 8.97 4.02
N LYS A 66 16.45 9.67 4.61
CA LYS A 66 15.98 9.45 5.97
C LYS A 66 14.66 8.69 6.02
N CYS A 67 14.44 7.99 7.13
CA CYS A 67 13.22 7.24 7.40
C CYS A 67 12.07 8.18 7.80
N LEU A 68 11.03 8.22 6.97
CA LEU A 68 9.84 9.06 7.20
C LEU A 68 8.84 8.44 8.19
N LEU A 69 8.99 7.15 8.51
CA LEU A 69 8.18 6.46 9.53
C LEU A 69 8.71 6.63 10.96
N CYS A 70 9.87 7.27 11.16
CA CYS A 70 10.36 7.55 12.51
C CYS A 70 9.47 8.60 13.19
N GLU A 71 9.18 8.38 14.47
CA GLU A 71 8.74 9.45 15.37
C GLU A 71 9.98 10.05 16.04
N GLY A 72 10.13 11.37 15.99
CA GLY A 72 11.35 12.05 16.47
C GLY A 72 12.57 11.89 15.53
N PRO A 73 13.79 11.69 16.08
CA PRO A 73 15.01 11.61 15.29
C PRO A 73 14.95 10.54 14.18
N GLN A 74 15.26 10.96 12.96
CA GLN A 74 15.17 10.11 11.79
C GLN A 74 16.45 9.28 11.60
N ASN A 75 16.27 7.97 11.38
CA ASN A 75 17.35 7.06 11.02
C ASN A 75 17.55 7.07 9.50
N GLU A 76 18.68 6.55 9.03
CA GLU A 76 18.91 6.33 7.59
C GLU A 76 17.90 5.34 6.99
N ARG A 77 17.55 5.60 5.73
CA ARG A 77 16.71 4.74 4.90
C ARG A 77 17.50 3.49 4.53
N THR A 78 16.98 2.33 4.92
CA THR A 78 17.53 1.02 4.56
C THR A 78 16.56 0.16 3.74
N CYS A 79 15.30 0.57 3.65
CA CYS A 79 14.23 -0.15 2.97
C CYS A 79 13.09 0.82 2.57
N TYR A 80 12.06 0.28 1.94
CA TYR A 80 10.88 1.01 1.49
C TYR A 80 9.62 0.34 2.04
N ALA A 81 8.73 1.13 2.62
CA ALA A 81 7.38 0.72 2.96
C ALA A 81 6.46 1.09 1.80
N MET A 82 5.57 0.17 1.41
CA MET A 82 4.72 0.31 0.24
C MET A 82 3.28 0.02 0.61
N THR A 83 2.37 0.79 0.04
CA THR A 83 0.93 0.55 0.15
C THR A 83 0.21 1.21 -1.01
N ASP A 84 -1.02 0.79 -1.25
CA ASP A 84 -1.84 1.35 -2.31
C ASP A 84 -2.88 2.28 -1.72
N LEU A 85 -2.98 3.49 -2.29
CA LEU A 85 -4.02 4.45 -1.96
C LEU A 85 -5.04 4.49 -3.09
N GLY A 86 -6.32 4.43 -2.73
CA GLY A 86 -7.43 4.54 -3.67
C GLY A 86 -8.11 5.91 -3.59
N ASN A 87 -8.54 6.42 -4.74
CA ASN A 87 -9.40 7.60 -4.84
C ASN A 87 -10.64 7.24 -5.67
N PRO A 88 -11.85 7.69 -5.29
CA PRO A 88 -13.07 7.41 -6.07
C PRO A 88 -13.06 8.04 -7.48
N ASN A 89 -12.21 9.03 -7.73
CA ASN A 89 -12.07 9.67 -9.03
C ASN A 89 -10.90 9.06 -9.82
N PRO A 90 -10.97 8.97 -11.16
CA PRO A 90 -12.14 9.29 -12.01
C PRO A 90 -13.29 8.29 -11.82
N ARG A 91 -14.55 8.75 -11.90
CA ARG A 91 -15.70 7.91 -11.56
C ARG A 91 -16.01 6.90 -12.65
N HIS A 92 -15.68 5.64 -12.36
CA HIS A 92 -15.98 4.51 -13.23
C HIS A 92 -17.10 3.64 -12.67
N SER A 93 -17.81 2.93 -13.56
CA SER A 93 -18.84 1.95 -13.18
C SER A 93 -18.55 0.59 -13.80
N ARG A 94 -18.80 -0.47 -13.03
CA ARG A 94 -18.71 -1.86 -13.53
C ARG A 94 -20.10 -2.47 -13.59
N ARG A 95 -20.31 -3.45 -14.45
CA ARG A 95 -21.49 -4.32 -14.36
C ARG A 95 -21.25 -5.38 -13.29
N ASN A 96 -22.22 -5.60 -12.41
CA ASN A 96 -22.19 -6.72 -11.48
C ASN A 96 -22.61 -8.02 -12.18
N PHE A 97 -22.64 -9.15 -11.46
CA PHE A 97 -23.03 -10.44 -12.03
C PHE A 97 -24.47 -10.48 -12.57
N LEU A 98 -25.31 -9.53 -12.16
CA LEU A 98 -26.70 -9.33 -12.63
C LEU A 98 -26.80 -8.31 -13.79
N GLY A 99 -25.68 -7.81 -14.31
CA GLY A 99 -25.65 -6.83 -15.40
C GLY A 99 -25.96 -5.38 -14.99
N MET A 100 -26.27 -5.12 -13.72
CA MET A 100 -26.54 -3.76 -13.22
C MET A 100 -25.24 -2.95 -13.10
N LYS A 101 -25.28 -1.68 -13.54
CA LYS A 101 -24.16 -0.74 -13.38
C LYS A 101 -24.03 -0.35 -11.91
N VAL A 102 -22.91 -0.70 -11.30
CA VAL A 102 -22.55 -0.30 -9.94
C VAL A 102 -21.30 0.57 -9.96
N PRO A 103 -21.26 1.69 -9.22
CA PRO A 103 -20.09 2.54 -9.16
C PRO A 103 -18.91 1.80 -8.52
N LEU A 104 -17.70 2.02 -9.04
CA LEU A 104 -16.49 1.53 -8.39
C LEU A 104 -16.23 2.31 -7.10
N LYS A 105 -15.80 1.61 -6.05
CA LYS A 105 -15.37 2.25 -4.79
C LYS A 105 -14.16 3.16 -5.01
N PHE A 106 -13.23 2.71 -5.85
CA PHE A 106 -12.03 3.44 -6.25
C PHE A 106 -12.00 3.51 -7.77
N GLY A 107 -11.93 4.73 -8.28
CA GLY A 107 -11.74 5.06 -9.69
C GLY A 107 -10.26 5.01 -10.10
N SER A 108 -9.38 5.38 -9.17
CA SER A 108 -7.93 5.26 -9.33
C SER A 108 -7.30 4.64 -8.09
N ILE A 109 -6.16 3.98 -8.32
CA ILE A 109 -5.31 3.41 -7.27
C ILE A 109 -3.87 3.76 -7.62
N ILE A 110 -3.13 4.31 -6.66
CA ILE A 110 -1.72 4.62 -6.85
C ILE A 110 -0.85 3.91 -5.81
N PRO A 111 0.32 3.38 -6.22
CA PRO A 111 1.27 2.81 -5.28
C PRO A 111 2.06 3.94 -4.60
N VAL A 112 1.98 4.00 -3.28
CA VAL A 112 2.78 4.91 -2.45
C VAL A 112 3.97 4.17 -1.86
N GLN A 113 5.14 4.79 -1.93
CA GLN A 113 6.40 4.24 -1.45
C GLN A 113 7.06 5.21 -0.49
N ILE A 114 7.48 4.72 0.67
CA ILE A 114 7.98 5.55 1.79
C ILE A 114 9.35 5.05 2.23
N ALA A 115 10.33 5.95 2.22
CA ALA A 115 11.65 5.76 2.77
C ALA A 115 11.58 5.32 4.24
N SER A 116 12.12 4.13 4.54
CA SER A 116 11.96 3.47 5.84
C SER A 116 13.27 2.86 6.34
N CYS A 117 13.45 2.80 7.66
CA CYS A 117 14.59 2.12 8.30
C CYS A 117 14.23 0.72 8.83
N GLY A 118 15.27 -0.07 9.11
CA GLY A 118 15.12 -1.41 9.69
C GLY A 118 14.40 -1.43 11.05
N ARG A 119 14.53 -0.36 11.86
CA ARG A 119 13.83 -0.24 13.16
C ARG A 119 12.32 -0.14 12.96
N CYS A 120 11.87 0.77 12.10
CA CYS A 120 10.44 0.95 11.83
C CYS A 120 9.84 -0.31 11.18
N ARG A 121 10.55 -0.93 10.23
CA ARG A 121 10.16 -2.22 9.65
C ARG A 121 9.96 -3.30 10.72
N ARG A 122 10.89 -3.41 11.68
CA ARG A 122 10.78 -4.37 12.79
C ARG A 122 9.57 -4.06 13.68
N ASN A 123 9.35 -2.81 14.01
CA ASN A 123 8.21 -2.39 14.83
C ASN A 123 6.87 -2.71 14.17
N TYR A 124 6.71 -2.42 12.87
CA TYR A 124 5.52 -2.81 12.11
C TYR A 124 5.29 -4.31 12.14
N ARG A 125 6.34 -5.11 11.87
CA ARG A 125 6.27 -6.58 11.94
C ARG A 125 5.88 -7.06 13.34
N THR A 126 6.41 -6.46 14.40
CA THR A 126 6.06 -6.84 15.77
C THR A 126 4.57 -6.57 16.03
N VAL A 127 4.05 -5.41 15.64
CA VAL A 127 2.63 -5.08 15.85
C VAL A 127 1.69 -5.98 15.03
N GLU A 128 2.10 -6.36 13.82
CA GLU A 128 1.28 -7.18 12.92
C GLU A 128 1.32 -8.67 13.28
N TYR A 129 2.52 -9.24 13.48
CA TYR A 129 2.69 -10.68 13.63
C TYR A 129 2.61 -11.17 15.08
N LEU A 130 3.10 -10.41 16.07
CA LEU A 130 3.16 -10.91 17.45
C LEU A 130 1.77 -11.18 18.06
N PRO A 131 0.76 -10.29 17.93
CA PRO A 131 -0.60 -10.58 18.39
C PRO A 131 -1.22 -11.83 17.76
N VAL A 132 -1.01 -12.00 16.45
CA VAL A 132 -1.55 -13.13 15.68
C VAL A 132 -0.87 -14.42 16.10
N ALA A 133 0.47 -14.42 16.17
CA ALA A 133 1.25 -15.57 16.61
C ALA A 133 0.86 -16.01 18.03
N LEU A 134 0.70 -15.07 18.96
CA LEU A 134 0.29 -15.39 20.33
C LEU A 134 -1.12 -16.01 20.38
N SER A 135 -2.07 -15.47 19.60
CA SER A 135 -3.43 -16.00 19.52
C SER A 135 -3.45 -17.44 18.97
N ILE A 136 -2.64 -17.70 17.95
CA ILE A 136 -2.47 -19.04 17.35
C ILE A 136 -1.82 -19.99 18.36
N LEU A 137 -0.78 -19.56 19.06
CA LEU A 137 -0.08 -20.40 20.05
C LEU A 137 -1.00 -20.80 21.22
N ILE A 138 -1.81 -19.87 21.74
CA ILE A 138 -2.79 -20.17 22.80
C ILE A 138 -3.82 -21.20 22.31
N SER A 139 -4.34 -21.01 21.09
CA SER A 139 -5.31 -21.91 20.49
C SER A 139 -4.72 -23.30 20.23
N ALA A 140 -3.48 -23.37 19.75
CA ALA A 140 -2.76 -24.62 19.52
C ALA A 140 -2.45 -25.35 20.83
N ALA A 141 -2.02 -24.63 21.87
CA ALA A 141 -1.78 -25.19 23.19
C ALA A 141 -3.07 -25.78 23.78
N ALA A 142 -4.21 -25.11 23.60
CA ALA A 142 -5.51 -25.64 24.04
C ALA A 142 -5.89 -26.93 23.30
N LEU A 143 -5.65 -27.01 21.99
CA LEU A 143 -5.87 -28.24 21.22
C LEU A 143 -4.97 -29.39 21.68
N ILE A 144 -3.68 -29.11 21.92
CA ILE A 144 -2.73 -30.10 22.43
C ILE A 144 -3.15 -30.58 23.83
N PHE A 145 -3.62 -29.67 24.68
CA PHE A 145 -4.10 -30.03 26.01
C PHE A 145 -5.36 -30.92 25.95
N LEU A 146 -6.28 -30.61 25.04
CA LEU A 146 -7.52 -31.37 24.85
C LEU A 146 -7.33 -32.69 24.09
N SER A 147 -6.24 -32.88 23.34
CA SER A 147 -5.94 -34.15 22.68
C SER A 147 -5.50 -35.23 23.66
N ILE A 148 -5.14 -34.87 24.89
CA ILE A 148 -4.85 -35.82 25.96
C ILE A 148 -6.17 -36.53 26.35
N LEU A 149 -6.19 -37.85 26.18
CA LEU A 149 -7.38 -38.68 26.43
C LEU A 149 -7.94 -38.51 27.83
N GLU A 150 -7.07 -38.44 28.84
CA GLU A 150 -7.51 -38.28 30.24
C GLU A 150 -8.24 -36.95 30.48
N VAL A 151 -7.76 -35.87 29.85
CA VAL A 151 -8.35 -34.53 29.95
C VAL A 151 -9.71 -34.50 29.26
N SER A 152 -9.76 -34.97 28.01
CA SER A 152 -10.99 -34.97 27.20
C SER A 152 -12.08 -35.87 27.77
N GLN A 153 -11.72 -37.06 28.30
CA GLN A 153 -12.66 -37.96 28.95
C GLN A 153 -13.17 -37.37 30.27
N SER A 154 -12.30 -36.73 31.05
CA SER A 154 -12.71 -36.08 32.31
C SER A 154 -13.71 -34.94 32.06
N LEU A 155 -13.52 -34.15 31.01
CA LEU A 155 -14.46 -33.12 30.60
C LEU A 155 -15.77 -33.71 30.05
N SER A 156 -15.68 -34.78 29.24
CA SER A 156 -16.84 -35.45 28.66
C SER A 156 -17.76 -36.10 29.70
N LYS A 157 -17.23 -36.48 30.87
CA LYS A 157 -18.03 -36.98 32.00
C LYS A 157 -19.02 -35.95 32.54
N ILE A 158 -18.71 -34.65 32.42
CA ILE A 158 -19.62 -33.57 32.82
C ILE A 158 -20.69 -33.39 31.75
N HIS A 159 -20.26 -33.16 30.51
CA HIS A 159 -21.15 -33.12 29.35
C HIS A 159 -20.34 -33.37 28.06
N PRO A 160 -20.88 -34.13 27.08
CA PRO A 160 -20.14 -34.50 25.86
C PRO A 160 -19.57 -33.31 25.07
N ILE A 161 -20.20 -32.14 25.15
CA ILE A 161 -19.76 -30.92 24.45
C ILE A 161 -18.64 -30.14 25.16
N MET A 162 -18.30 -30.47 26.40
CA MET A 162 -17.37 -29.68 27.23
C MET A 162 -15.97 -29.50 26.63
N PRO A 163 -15.33 -30.54 26.05
CA PRO A 163 -14.03 -30.35 25.39
C PRO A 163 -14.07 -29.29 24.30
N PHE A 164 -15.13 -29.26 23.51
CA PHE A 164 -15.33 -28.25 22.47
C PHE A 164 -15.58 -26.87 23.06
N ALA A 165 -16.42 -26.75 24.09
CA ALA A 165 -16.68 -25.48 24.77
C ALA A 165 -15.39 -24.87 25.37
N VAL A 166 -14.55 -25.70 26.00
CA VAL A 166 -13.24 -25.29 26.53
C VAL A 166 -12.33 -24.81 25.41
N PHE A 167 -12.27 -25.53 24.28
CA PHE A 167 -11.49 -25.09 23.12
C PHE A 167 -11.92 -23.70 22.63
N VAL A 168 -13.23 -23.52 22.40
CA VAL A 168 -13.78 -22.22 21.96
C VAL A 168 -13.44 -21.12 22.96
N PHE A 169 -13.53 -21.40 24.27
CA PHE A 169 -13.14 -20.45 25.31
C PHE A 169 -11.67 -20.03 25.17
N PHE A 170 -10.73 -20.97 25.00
CA PHE A 170 -9.32 -20.63 24.82
C PHE A 170 -9.04 -19.85 23.54
N VAL A 171 -9.76 -20.13 22.44
CA VAL A 171 -9.66 -19.35 21.21
C VAL A 171 -10.11 -17.90 21.47
N LEU A 172 -11.22 -17.70 22.18
CA LEU A 172 -11.70 -16.37 22.54
C LEU A 172 -10.71 -15.63 23.45
N VAL A 173 -10.13 -16.32 24.44
CA VAL A 173 -9.06 -15.77 25.30
C VAL A 173 -7.82 -15.41 24.48
N GLY A 174 -7.41 -16.26 23.55
CA GLY A 174 -6.31 -15.99 22.63
C GLY A 174 -6.54 -14.74 21.80
N MET A 175 -7.72 -14.63 21.18
CA MET A 175 -8.11 -13.44 20.40
C MET A 175 -8.16 -12.17 21.26
N GLY A 176 -8.70 -12.25 22.48
CA GLY A 176 -8.73 -11.13 23.42
C GLY A 176 -7.32 -10.69 23.81
N THR A 177 -6.45 -11.64 24.15
CA THR A 177 -5.04 -11.39 24.50
C THR A 177 -4.30 -10.75 23.33
N GLY A 178 -4.49 -11.24 22.10
CA GLY A 178 -3.91 -10.65 20.89
C GLY A 178 -4.32 -9.18 20.73
N ARG A 179 -5.61 -8.85 20.89
CA ARG A 179 -6.08 -7.45 20.81
C ARG A 179 -5.44 -6.55 21.86
N LEU A 180 -5.33 -7.01 23.12
CA LEU A 180 -4.70 -6.25 24.20
C LEU A 180 -3.21 -6.02 23.93
N VAL A 181 -2.49 -7.06 23.53
CA VAL A 181 -1.08 -6.97 23.16
C VAL A 181 -0.89 -6.01 21.99
N ARG A 182 -1.74 -6.08 20.97
CA ARG A 182 -1.70 -5.15 19.83
C ARG A 182 -1.84 -3.70 20.29
N ALA A 183 -2.85 -3.39 21.12
CA ALA A 183 -3.06 -2.04 21.64
C ALA A 183 -1.87 -1.55 22.47
N ALA A 184 -1.32 -2.41 23.34
CA ALA A 184 -0.15 -2.08 24.15
C ALA A 184 1.10 -1.82 23.30
N LEU A 185 1.33 -2.63 22.26
CA LEU A 185 2.46 -2.45 21.33
C LEU A 185 2.33 -1.16 20.53
N ILE A 186 1.13 -0.85 20.00
CA ILE A 186 0.90 0.41 19.28
C ILE A 186 1.19 1.61 20.20
N LYS A 187 0.71 1.59 21.45
CA LYS A 187 0.97 2.65 22.42
C LYS A 187 2.47 2.79 22.74
N LYS A 188 3.16 1.68 22.98
CA LYS A 188 4.59 1.67 23.36
C LYS A 188 5.50 2.04 22.20
N LEU A 189 5.30 1.41 21.04
CA LEU A 189 6.14 1.61 19.85
C LEU A 189 5.73 2.85 19.06
N GLY A 190 4.53 3.38 19.29
CA GLY A 190 4.03 4.61 18.65
C GLY A 190 4.83 5.85 19.04
N ALA A 191 5.48 5.84 20.22
CA ALA A 191 6.38 6.90 20.65
C ALA A 191 7.65 7.03 19.76
N VAL A 192 7.95 6.01 18.95
CA VAL A 192 9.18 5.93 18.15
C VAL A 192 8.94 5.60 16.68
N THR A 193 7.70 5.30 16.28
CA THR A 193 7.32 4.87 14.94
C THR A 193 5.90 5.30 14.61
N LYS A 194 5.74 5.95 13.47
CA LYS A 194 4.45 6.32 12.88
C LYS A 194 3.78 5.08 12.33
N PHE A 195 2.76 4.58 13.01
CA PHE A 195 1.95 3.45 12.54
C PHE A 195 0.85 3.86 11.55
N ASN A 196 0.49 5.14 11.53
CA ASN A 196 -0.45 5.70 10.57
C ASN A 196 0.33 6.54 9.56
N ILE A 197 0.44 6.10 8.31
CA ILE A 197 1.21 6.82 7.28
C ILE A 197 0.68 8.22 7.00
N PHE A 198 -0.60 8.48 7.26
CA PHE A 198 -1.22 9.77 7.03
C PHE A 198 -0.82 10.82 8.07
N SER A 199 -0.02 10.45 9.08
CA SER A 199 0.69 11.42 9.92
C SER A 199 1.93 12.01 9.22
N ILE A 200 2.29 11.52 8.04
CA ILE A 200 3.27 12.17 7.16
C ILE A 200 2.52 13.29 6.42
N PRO A 201 2.97 14.57 6.51
CA PRO A 201 2.20 15.71 6.02
C PRO A 201 1.71 15.58 4.58
N LYS A 202 2.58 15.12 3.67
CA LYS A 202 2.22 14.93 2.26
C LYS A 202 1.12 13.89 2.04
N LEU A 203 1.14 12.80 2.80
CA LEU A 203 0.08 11.79 2.76
C LEU A 203 -1.20 12.28 3.45
N GLY A 204 -1.07 13.07 4.51
CA GLY A 204 -2.19 13.78 5.13
C GLY A 204 -2.94 14.67 4.13
N PHE A 205 -2.22 15.48 3.36
CA PHE A 205 -2.79 16.28 2.29
C PHE A 205 -3.49 15.43 1.22
N MET A 206 -2.88 14.33 0.80
CA MET A 206 -3.52 13.42 -0.14
C MET A 206 -4.84 12.86 0.42
N ARG A 207 -4.90 12.55 1.71
CA ARG A 207 -6.13 12.12 2.36
C ARG A 207 -7.23 13.17 2.31
N GLU A 208 -6.89 14.43 2.51
CA GLU A 208 -7.84 15.55 2.37
C GLU A 208 -8.38 15.66 0.94
N LYS A 209 -7.58 15.28 -0.07
CA LYS A 209 -7.99 15.17 -1.48
C LYS A 209 -8.73 13.87 -1.83
N GLY A 210 -9.08 13.05 -0.85
CA GLY A 210 -9.87 11.83 -1.02
C GLY A 210 -9.07 10.57 -1.31
N TRP A 211 -7.74 10.61 -1.17
CA TRP A 211 -6.91 9.39 -1.21
C TRP A 211 -6.95 8.65 0.12
N ASP A 212 -7.43 7.42 0.12
CA ASP A 212 -7.49 6.62 1.35
C ASP A 212 -6.86 5.23 1.15
N ALA A 213 -6.49 4.59 2.25
CA ALA A 213 -6.02 3.22 2.21
C ALA A 213 -7.15 2.30 1.70
N ILE A 214 -6.81 1.35 0.83
CA ILE A 214 -7.79 0.40 0.28
C ILE A 214 -8.53 -0.34 1.41
N GLN A 215 -7.79 -0.68 2.48
CA GLN A 215 -8.34 -1.26 3.69
C GLN A 215 -8.65 -0.14 4.70
N PRO A 216 -9.91 -0.02 5.14
CA PRO A 216 -10.34 1.10 5.98
C PRO A 216 -9.76 1.04 7.40
N ASN A 217 -9.47 2.23 7.95
CA ASN A 217 -9.48 2.56 9.38
C ASN A 217 -8.98 1.50 10.36
N GLU A 218 -7.72 1.09 10.22
CA GLU A 218 -6.98 0.49 11.31
C GLU A 218 -6.05 1.55 11.93
N PRO A 219 -5.77 1.52 13.25
CA PRO A 219 -4.78 2.40 13.89
C PRO A 219 -3.35 2.19 13.34
N VAL A 220 -3.16 1.18 12.49
CA VAL A 220 -1.92 0.83 11.82
C VAL A 220 -2.20 0.68 10.33
N SER A 221 -1.50 1.45 9.51
CA SER A 221 -1.53 1.33 8.06
C SER A 221 -0.93 -0.02 7.62
N ARG A 222 -1.56 -0.68 6.65
CA ARG A 222 -1.05 -1.94 6.08
C ARG A 222 0.07 -1.64 5.10
N LEU A 223 1.30 -2.03 5.46
CA LEU A 223 2.50 -1.74 4.69
C LEU A 223 3.25 -3.02 4.32
N ILE A 224 3.69 -3.09 3.06
CA ILE A 224 4.61 -4.12 2.58
C ILE A 224 6.02 -3.52 2.59
N PHE A 225 6.99 -4.22 3.19
CA PHE A 225 8.37 -3.74 3.28
C PHE A 225 9.29 -4.45 2.29
N GLY A 226 9.81 -3.70 1.31
CA GLY A 226 10.79 -4.14 0.32
C GLY A 226 12.17 -3.52 0.54
N ASN A 227 13.23 -4.22 0.12
CA ASN A 227 14.58 -3.65 0.10
C ASN A 227 14.80 -2.75 -1.13
N LYS A 228 14.06 -3.00 -2.20
CA LYS A 228 14.04 -2.22 -3.43
C LYS A 228 12.73 -1.47 -3.54
N ARG A 229 12.75 -0.31 -4.20
CA ARG A 229 11.56 0.42 -4.60
C ARG A 229 10.93 -0.20 -5.85
N LEU A 230 9.64 0.04 -6.07
CA LEU A 230 8.99 -0.15 -7.36
C LEU A 230 9.68 0.77 -8.37
N SER A 231 10.11 0.17 -9.47
CA SER A 231 10.78 0.85 -10.57
C SER A 231 9.85 1.17 -11.73
N ARG A 232 8.59 0.73 -11.67
CA ARG A 232 7.59 0.87 -12.73
C ARG A 232 6.20 1.11 -12.15
N GLY A 233 5.37 1.84 -12.89
CA GLY A 233 4.02 2.21 -12.51
C GLY A 233 3.85 3.70 -12.27
N ILE A 234 2.60 4.15 -12.24
CA ILE A 234 2.26 5.56 -12.07
C ILE A 234 2.85 6.13 -10.76
N PHE A 235 3.49 7.29 -10.83
CA PHE A 235 4.17 7.96 -9.70
C PHE A 235 5.31 7.16 -9.03
N THR A 236 5.86 6.15 -9.71
CA THR A 236 7.07 5.45 -9.23
C THR A 236 8.37 6.08 -9.76
N GLY A 237 8.27 6.94 -10.77
CA GLY A 237 9.36 7.73 -11.32
C GLY A 237 9.61 9.00 -10.52
N VAL A 238 10.79 9.59 -10.70
CA VAL A 238 11.09 10.92 -10.17
C VAL A 238 10.36 11.93 -11.05
N MET A 239 9.42 12.67 -10.47
CA MET A 239 8.85 13.82 -11.16
C MET A 239 9.93 14.89 -11.22
N ARG A 240 10.48 15.13 -12.39
CA ARG A 240 11.33 16.31 -12.61
C ARG A 240 10.40 17.51 -12.72
N GLU A 241 10.71 18.58 -11.98
CA GLU A 241 9.99 19.84 -12.16
C GLU A 241 10.00 20.24 -13.64
N LYS A 242 8.89 20.86 -14.05
CA LYS A 242 8.70 21.46 -15.36
C LYS A 242 9.93 22.32 -15.66
N PRO A 243 10.68 22.13 -16.77
CA PRO A 243 11.61 23.16 -17.17
C PRO A 243 10.76 24.42 -17.38
N GLU A 244 11.08 25.47 -16.61
CA GLU A 244 10.62 26.81 -16.93
C GLU A 244 10.93 27.05 -18.41
N SER A 245 9.97 27.63 -19.13
CA SER A 245 10.14 28.04 -20.51
C SER A 245 11.36 28.96 -20.63
N GLY A 246 12.50 28.36 -20.96
CA GLY A 246 13.71 29.05 -21.36
C GLY A 246 13.90 28.79 -22.85
N ASP A 247 13.53 29.79 -23.65
CA ASP A 247 14.09 29.96 -24.98
C ASP A 247 15.61 29.87 -24.88
N ASP A 248 16.17 28.76 -25.36
CA ASP A 248 17.56 28.71 -25.84
C ASP A 248 17.64 27.61 -26.89
N ILE A 249 17.13 27.94 -28.07
CA ILE A 249 17.59 27.32 -29.32
C ILE A 249 19.04 27.77 -29.49
N PRO A 250 20.06 26.90 -29.42
CA PRO A 250 21.38 27.29 -29.90
C PRO A 250 21.26 27.49 -31.41
N LYS A 251 21.25 28.75 -31.83
CA LYS A 251 21.52 29.14 -33.21
C LYS A 251 23.02 28.95 -33.47
N ASN A 252 23.31 28.19 -34.53
CA ASN A 252 24.58 28.10 -35.27
C ASN A 252 25.68 27.30 -34.55
N VAL A 253 26.48 26.44 -35.21
CA VAL A 253 27.05 26.43 -36.57
C VAL A 253 27.10 25.01 -37.12
#